data_AF-A0ABD0L852-F1
#
_entry.id   AF-A0ABD0L852-F1
#
_cell.length_a   1.000
_cell.length_b   1.000
_cell.length_c   1.000
_cell.angle_alpha   90.00
_cell.angle_beta   90.00
_cell.angle_gamma   90.00
#
_symmetry.space_group_name_H-M   'P 1'
#
loop_
_entity.id
_entity.type
_entity.pdbx_description
1 polymer ?
#
loop_
_entity_poly.entity_id
_entity_poly.type
_entity_poly.pdbx_seq_one_letter_code
_entity_poly.pdbx_strand_id
1 'polypeptide(L)'
;MVLIDPATRRPTPIPDDWRQHYAPLCVRHQPLIVPRQSPPQPPRPDHAYTTTVAWSDVDDNDHTNFTSYVRFAVDALHHASKTGLLDGCLTKADISAGASEVKVAYLGESGDGDVLHVHVWCQRDVDRTVVCSMDRDTEPVCQVTLSFHPSH
;
A
#
# COMPACT_ATOMS: atom_id res chain seq x y z
N MET A 1 -0.44 -8.01 12.35
CA MET A 1 -0.88 -7.03 13.36
C MET A 1 0.25 -6.83 14.34
N VAL A 2 0.56 -5.59 14.67
CA VAL A 2 1.59 -5.20 15.65
C VAL A 2 0.88 -4.30 16.67
N LEU A 3 1.17 -4.46 17.95
CA LEU A 3 0.65 -3.54 18.96
C LEU A 3 1.54 -2.30 19.00
N ILE A 4 0.92 -1.13 19.03
CA ILE A 4 1.61 0.15 19.12
C ILE A 4 1.27 0.78 20.46
N ASP A 5 2.29 1.24 21.17
CA ASP A 5 2.08 2.09 22.34
C ASP A 5 1.74 3.52 21.87
N PRO A 6 0.56 4.06 22.22
CA PRO A 6 0.13 5.38 21.75
C PRO A 6 1.01 6.52 22.26
N ALA A 7 1.68 6.36 23.41
CA ALA A 7 2.54 7.40 23.97
C ALA A 7 3.89 7.45 23.26
N THR A 8 4.47 6.29 22.95
CA THR A 8 5.82 6.20 22.35
C THR A 8 5.81 6.06 20.83
N ARG A 9 4.66 5.72 20.23
CA ARG A 9 4.48 5.35 18.82
C ARG A 9 5.46 4.26 18.37
N ARG A 10 5.74 3.31 19.26
CA ARG A 10 6.67 2.19 19.01
C ARG A 10 5.96 0.85 19.13
N PRO A 11 6.43 -0.17 18.40
CA PRO A 11 5.97 -1.54 18.58
C PRO A 11 6.16 -2.02 20.01
N THR A 12 5.14 -2.66 20.57
CA THR A 12 5.20 -3.31 21.88
C THR A 12 5.01 -4.82 21.75
N PRO A 13 5.60 -5.61 22.68
CA PRO A 13 5.34 -7.04 22.74
C PRO A 13 3.84 -7.32 22.96
N ILE A 14 3.35 -8.38 22.33
CA ILE A 14 2.00 -8.89 22.59
C ILE A 14 1.91 -9.37 24.05
N PRO A 15 0.95 -8.88 24.85
CA PRO A 15 0.71 -9.35 26.21
C PRO A 15 0.53 -10.87 26.30
N ASP A 16 1.02 -11.45 27.40
CA ASP A 16 1.03 -12.91 27.56
C ASP A 16 -0.37 -13.51 27.65
N ASP A 17 -1.31 -12.82 28.29
CA ASP A 17 -2.72 -13.21 28.40
C ASP A 17 -3.40 -13.26 27.02
N TRP A 18 -3.17 -12.24 26.20
CA TRP A 18 -3.64 -12.21 24.81
C TRP A 18 -3.04 -13.38 24.02
N ARG A 19 -1.73 -13.59 24.13
CA ARG A 19 -1.04 -14.69 23.43
C ARG A 19 -1.61 -16.04 23.84
N GLN A 20 -1.81 -16.28 25.14
CA GLN A 20 -2.38 -17.54 25.64
C GLN A 20 -3.79 -17.79 25.11
N HIS A 21 -4.60 -16.74 24.99
CA HIS A 21 -5.97 -16.85 24.49
C HIS A 21 -6.03 -17.15 22.99
N TYR A 22 -5.25 -16.44 22.17
CA TYR A 22 -5.37 -16.49 20.71
C TYR A 22 -4.37 -17.45 20.02
N ALA A 23 -3.22 -17.75 20.63
CA ALA A 23 -2.23 -18.64 20.00
C ALA A 23 -2.77 -20.04 19.63
N PRO A 24 -3.63 -20.69 20.43
CA PRO A 24 -4.22 -21.98 20.05
C PRO A 24 -5.11 -21.93 18.80
N LEU A 25 -5.60 -20.74 18.42
CA LEU A 25 -6.45 -20.52 17.24
C LEU A 25 -5.62 -20.28 15.96
N CYS A 26 -4.30 -20.12 16.07
CA CYS A 26 -3.43 -19.88 14.94
C CYS A 26 -3.16 -21.17 14.15
N VAL A 27 -3.54 -21.18 12.86
CA VAL A 27 -3.43 -22.38 12.00
C VAL A 27 -2.07 -22.48 11.30
N ARG A 28 -1.39 -21.34 11.09
CA ARG A 28 -0.12 -21.27 10.36
C ARG A 28 0.88 -20.49 11.20
N HIS A 29 1.88 -21.19 11.76
CA HIS A 29 2.94 -20.59 12.57
C HIS A 29 4.02 -19.88 11.70
N GLN A 30 3.64 -19.35 10.54
CA GLN A 30 4.53 -18.61 9.65
C GLN A 30 4.06 -17.16 9.56
N PRO A 31 4.96 -16.18 9.73
CA PRO A 31 4.62 -14.78 9.58
C PRO A 31 4.33 -14.47 8.11
N LEU A 32 3.29 -13.69 7.87
CA LEU A 32 3.10 -13.03 6.58
C LEU A 32 4.08 -11.86 6.49
N ILE A 33 5.05 -11.96 5.58
CA ILE A 33 6.04 -10.92 5.33
C ILE A 33 5.73 -10.28 3.98
N VAL A 34 5.36 -9.01 3.99
CA VAL A 34 5.23 -8.19 2.78
C VAL A 34 6.45 -7.30 2.68
N PRO A 35 7.40 -7.56 1.77
CA PRO A 35 8.63 -6.78 1.67
C PRO A 35 8.35 -5.38 1.11
N ARG A 36 8.99 -4.38 1.71
CA ARG A 36 9.06 -3.03 1.15
C ARG A 36 9.75 -3.09 -0.21
N GLN A 37 9.14 -2.45 -1.19
CA GLN A 37 9.67 -2.35 -2.55
C GLN A 37 10.48 -1.08 -2.70
N SER A 38 11.62 -1.20 -3.37
CA SER A 38 12.44 -0.05 -3.74
C SER A 38 11.92 0.54 -5.06
N PRO A 39 11.85 1.88 -5.18
CA PRO A 39 11.59 2.50 -6.47
C PRO A 39 12.70 2.15 -7.48
N PRO A 40 12.41 2.19 -8.80
CA PRO A 40 13.45 2.03 -9.82
C PRO A 40 14.53 3.12 -9.67
N GLN A 41 15.75 2.79 -10.09
CA GLN A 41 16.83 3.79 -10.09
C GLN A 41 16.47 4.98 -11.01
N PRO A 42 16.95 6.20 -10.69
CA PRO A 42 16.64 7.40 -11.46
C PRO A 42 16.93 7.28 -12.97
N PRO A 43 16.18 7.99 -13.83
CA PRO A 43 15.18 9.00 -13.48
C PRO A 43 13.87 8.39 -12.97
N ARG A 44 13.43 8.82 -11.77
CA ARG A 44 12.11 8.49 -11.23
C ARG A 44 11.12 9.39 -11.97
N PRO A 45 9.98 8.88 -12.47
CA PRO A 45 8.89 9.76 -12.84
C PRO A 45 8.53 10.61 -11.61
N ASP A 46 8.29 11.90 -11.80
CA ASP A 46 7.63 12.73 -10.79
C ASP A 46 6.35 11.99 -10.32
N HIS A 47 5.95 12.20 -9.06
CA HIS A 47 4.82 11.47 -8.48
C HIS A 47 3.62 11.51 -9.43
N ALA A 48 3.01 10.34 -9.67
CA ALA A 48 2.00 10.19 -10.70
C ALA A 48 0.67 10.84 -10.30
N TYR A 49 0.46 11.02 -9.00
CA TYR A 49 -0.80 11.45 -8.44
C TYR A 49 -0.56 12.07 -7.06
N THR A 50 -1.36 13.08 -6.71
CA THR A 50 -1.37 13.67 -5.36
C THR A 50 -2.78 13.56 -4.82
N THR A 51 -2.91 13.13 -3.57
CA THR A 51 -4.18 13.08 -2.85
C THR A 51 -4.04 13.75 -1.50
N THR A 52 -5.11 14.40 -1.06
CA THR A 52 -5.24 14.90 0.31
C THR A 52 -6.15 13.93 1.06
N VAL A 53 -5.73 13.47 2.24
CA VAL A 53 -6.56 12.64 3.10
C VAL A 53 -7.77 13.46 3.53
N ALA A 54 -8.97 12.99 3.20
CA ALA A 54 -10.21 13.64 3.60
C ALA A 54 -10.69 13.14 4.96
N TRP A 55 -11.53 13.91 5.63
CA TRP A 55 -12.21 13.49 6.87
C TRP A 55 -12.93 12.14 6.74
N SER A 56 -13.50 11.81 5.58
CA SER A 56 -14.14 10.51 5.34
C SER A 56 -13.17 9.32 5.26
N ASP A 57 -11.88 9.60 5.18
CA ASP A 57 -10.84 8.59 5.01
C ASP A 57 -10.20 8.19 6.34
N VAL A 58 -10.50 8.90 7.42
CA VAL A 58 -10.00 8.61 8.77
C VAL A 58 -10.98 7.73 9.57
N ASP A 59 -10.43 6.92 10.46
CA ASP A 59 -11.20 6.12 11.41
C ASP A 59 -11.37 6.81 12.77
N ASP A 60 -12.02 6.15 13.72
CA ASP A 60 -12.28 6.67 15.07
C ASP A 60 -11.00 6.92 15.89
N ASN A 61 -9.81 6.54 15.40
CA ASN A 61 -8.53 6.83 16.01
C ASN A 61 -7.80 8.01 15.35
N ASP A 62 -8.51 8.81 14.53
CA ASP A 62 -7.95 9.94 13.78
C ASP A 62 -6.82 9.53 12.80
N HIS A 63 -6.80 8.28 12.38
CA HIS A 63 -5.84 7.75 11.42
C HIS A 63 -6.51 7.42 10.10
N THR A 64 -5.80 7.64 8.99
CA THR A 64 -6.23 7.17 7.66
C THR A 64 -6.53 5.68 7.74
N ASN A 65 -7.77 5.32 7.44
CA ASN A 65 -8.25 3.96 7.43
C ASN A 65 -7.38 3.11 6.49
N PHE A 66 -7.02 1.92 6.95
CA PHE A 66 -6.14 1.01 6.21
C PHE A 66 -6.65 0.73 4.79
N THR A 67 -7.97 0.70 4.57
CA THR A 67 -8.58 0.49 3.25
C THR A 67 -8.46 1.71 2.32
N SER A 68 -8.38 2.92 2.86
CA SER A 68 -8.27 4.16 2.08
C SER A 68 -6.97 4.18 1.26
N TYR A 69 -5.87 3.63 1.80
CA TYR A 69 -4.62 3.50 1.05
C TYR A 69 -4.76 2.66 -0.22
N VAL A 70 -5.57 1.60 -0.19
CA VAL A 70 -5.82 0.77 -1.38
C VAL A 70 -6.62 1.57 -2.42
N ARG A 71 -7.61 2.36 -2.00
CA ARG A 71 -8.34 3.26 -2.91
C ARG A 71 -7.39 4.28 -3.57
N PHE A 72 -6.54 4.94 -2.78
CA PHE A 72 -5.53 5.88 -3.30
C PHE A 72 -4.59 5.22 -4.31
N ALA A 73 -4.20 3.96 -4.08
CA ALA A 73 -3.37 3.19 -5.01
C ALA A 73 -4.07 2.97 -6.34
N VAL A 74 -5.33 2.54 -6.30
CA VAL A 74 -6.14 2.27 -7.49
C VAL A 74 -6.39 3.56 -8.27
N ASP A 75 -6.69 4.67 -7.61
CA ASP A 75 -6.87 5.97 -8.26
C ASP A 75 -5.60 6.44 -8.98
N ALA A 76 -4.45 6.33 -8.30
CA ALA A 76 -3.15 6.66 -8.88
C ALA A 76 -2.78 5.74 -10.04
N LEU A 77 -3.08 4.43 -9.94
CA LEU A 77 -2.88 3.47 -11.02
C LEU A 77 -3.72 3.83 -12.25
N HIS A 78 -5.00 4.15 -12.06
CA HIS A 78 -5.87 4.56 -13.15
C HIS A 78 -5.39 5.86 -13.80
N HIS A 79 -4.87 6.80 -13.00
CA HIS A 79 -4.24 8.01 -13.53
C HIS A 79 -3.01 7.67 -14.38
N ALA A 80 -2.08 6.87 -13.84
CA ALA A 80 -0.86 6.42 -14.52
C ALA A 80 -1.14 5.66 -15.83
N SER A 81 -2.19 4.82 -15.85
CA SER A 81 -2.63 4.12 -17.06
C SER A 81 -3.15 5.08 -18.14
N LYS A 82 -3.84 6.16 -17.76
CA LYS A 82 -4.34 7.16 -18.71
C LYS A 82 -3.23 8.03 -19.31
N THR A 83 -2.14 8.24 -18.57
CA THR A 83 -0.99 9.05 -19.01
C THR A 83 0.08 8.24 -19.75
N GLY A 84 -0.09 6.93 -19.91
CA GLY A 84 0.87 6.05 -20.59
C GLY A 84 2.08 5.67 -19.72
N LEU A 85 2.08 6.00 -18.42
CA LEU A 85 3.20 5.72 -17.51
C LEU A 85 3.44 4.20 -17.32
N LEU A 86 2.42 3.39 -17.59
CA LEU A 86 2.43 1.93 -17.43
C LEU A 86 2.59 1.17 -18.74
N ASP A 87 2.80 1.89 -19.86
CA ASP A 87 2.94 1.28 -21.17
C ASP A 87 4.13 0.31 -21.19
N GLY A 88 3.90 -0.89 -21.71
CA GLY A 88 4.89 -1.98 -21.70
C GLY A 88 4.87 -2.86 -20.44
N CYS A 89 4.02 -2.55 -19.46
CA CYS A 89 3.90 -3.31 -18.21
C CYS A 89 2.46 -3.72 -17.88
N LEU A 90 1.50 -2.81 -18.04
CA LEU A 90 0.08 -3.10 -17.90
C LEU A 90 -0.71 -2.46 -19.03
N THR A 91 -1.61 -3.24 -19.64
CA THR A 91 -2.59 -2.72 -20.57
C THR A 91 -3.90 -2.37 -19.85
N LYS A 92 -4.76 -1.58 -20.52
CA LYS A 92 -6.13 -1.35 -20.04
C LYS A 92 -6.94 -2.64 -19.94
N ALA A 93 -6.64 -3.64 -20.77
CA ALA A 93 -7.29 -4.94 -20.73
C ALA A 93 -6.89 -5.73 -19.47
N ASP A 94 -5.62 -5.70 -19.09
CA ASP A 94 -5.15 -6.33 -17.84
C ASP A 94 -5.81 -5.69 -16.61
N ILE A 95 -5.89 -4.35 -16.57
CA ILE A 95 -6.58 -3.64 -15.47
C ILE A 95 -8.07 -4.05 -15.42
N SER A 96 -8.71 -4.18 -16.58
CA SER A 96 -10.13 -4.56 -16.69
C SER A 96 -10.37 -6.04 -16.32
N ALA A 97 -9.36 -6.90 -16.47
CA ALA A 97 -9.41 -8.30 -16.03
C ALA A 97 -9.36 -8.43 -14.49
N GLY A 98 -9.02 -7.35 -13.78
CA GLY A 98 -9.07 -7.26 -12.33
C GLY A 98 -7.78 -7.68 -11.64
N ALA A 99 -7.63 -7.21 -10.39
CA ALA A 99 -6.50 -7.56 -9.55
C ALA A 99 -6.61 -9.03 -9.09
N SER A 100 -5.56 -9.80 -9.33
CA SER A 100 -5.41 -11.18 -8.85
C SER A 100 -4.83 -11.24 -7.43
N GLU A 101 -4.06 -10.22 -7.04
CA GLU A 101 -3.44 -10.13 -5.73
C GLU A 101 -3.28 -8.67 -5.30
N VAL A 102 -3.53 -8.42 -4.01
CA VAL A 102 -3.25 -7.15 -3.34
C VAL A 102 -2.34 -7.41 -2.15
N LYS A 103 -1.16 -6.82 -2.14
CA LYS A 103 -0.25 -6.82 -0.99
C LYS A 103 -0.12 -5.40 -0.48
N VAL A 104 -0.18 -5.22 0.84
CA VAL A 104 -0.07 -3.90 1.47
C VAL A 104 0.99 -3.93 2.57
N ALA A 105 1.92 -2.98 2.53
CA ALA A 105 2.90 -2.72 3.56
C ALA A 105 2.61 -1.35 4.20
N TYR A 106 2.15 -1.37 5.45
CA TYR A 106 1.94 -0.18 6.26
C TYR A 106 3.24 0.17 6.98
N LEU A 107 3.79 1.34 6.70
CA LEU A 107 5.13 1.78 7.15
C LEU A 107 5.07 2.96 8.12
N GLY A 108 4.01 3.75 8.04
CA GLY A 108 3.71 4.85 8.94
C GLY A 108 2.21 5.17 8.94
N GLU A 109 1.88 6.31 9.54
CA GLU A 109 0.51 6.79 9.69
C GLU A 109 0.35 8.17 9.04
N SER A 110 -0.84 8.43 8.50
CA SER A 110 -1.27 9.74 7.99
C SER A 110 -2.68 10.06 8.50
N GLY A 111 -3.03 11.35 8.60
CA GLY A 111 -4.31 11.82 9.14
C GLY A 111 -5.00 12.83 8.22
N ASP A 112 -6.17 13.31 8.65
CA ASP A 112 -6.96 14.30 7.91
C ASP A 112 -6.12 15.53 7.54
N GLY A 113 -6.22 15.96 6.28
CA GLY A 113 -5.46 17.08 5.73
C GLY A 113 -4.02 16.76 5.29
N ASP A 114 -3.48 15.58 5.61
CA ASP A 114 -2.16 15.18 5.09
C ASP A 114 -2.19 15.07 3.56
N VAL A 115 -1.13 15.55 2.92
CA VAL A 115 -0.92 15.42 1.47
C VAL A 115 0.00 14.23 1.21
N LEU A 116 -0.48 13.30 0.39
CA LEU A 116 0.26 12.11 0.00
C LEU A 116 0.60 12.16 -1.49
N HIS A 117 1.89 12.03 -1.79
CA HIS A 117 2.40 11.89 -3.14
C HIS A 117 2.47 10.42 -3.51
N VAL A 118 1.68 10.01 -4.50
CA VAL A 118 1.62 8.61 -4.93
C VAL A 118 2.53 8.39 -6.13
N HIS A 119 3.54 7.55 -5.92
CA HIS A 119 4.45 7.10 -6.95
C HIS A 119 4.00 5.73 -7.45
N VAL A 120 3.89 5.58 -8.77
CA VAL A 120 3.48 4.33 -9.41
C VAL A 120 4.59 3.85 -10.31
N TRP A 121 4.96 2.57 -10.20
CA TRP A 121 5.92 1.95 -11.10
C TRP A 121 5.66 0.45 -11.25
N CYS A 122 6.23 -0.11 -12.31
CA CYS A 122 6.17 -1.53 -12.57
C CYS A 122 7.26 -2.28 -11.80
N GLN A 123 6.87 -3.36 -11.15
CA GLN A 123 7.81 -4.18 -10.43
C GLN A 123 8.73 -4.88 -11.42
N ARG A 124 10.05 -4.80 -11.20
CA ARG A 124 11.02 -5.47 -12.07
C ARG A 124 10.83 -6.98 -12.00
N ASP A 125 10.90 -7.61 -13.16
CA ASP A 125 10.88 -9.07 -13.33
C ASP A 125 9.61 -9.77 -12.84
N VAL A 126 8.53 -9.02 -12.58
CA VAL A 126 7.22 -9.57 -12.23
C VAL A 126 6.18 -9.00 -13.19
N ASP A 127 5.69 -9.86 -14.08
CA ASP A 127 4.70 -9.49 -15.08
C ASP A 127 3.41 -8.97 -14.44
N ARG A 128 2.80 -7.96 -15.08
CA ARG A 128 1.52 -7.34 -14.67
C ARG A 128 1.45 -6.93 -13.20
N THR A 129 2.59 -6.56 -12.62
CA THR A 129 2.67 -6.19 -11.21
C THR A 129 3.17 -4.75 -11.07
N VAL A 130 2.41 -3.97 -10.33
CA VAL A 130 2.66 -2.55 -10.10
C VAL A 130 2.73 -2.26 -8.62
N VAL A 131 3.59 -1.32 -8.27
CA VAL A 131 3.76 -0.82 -6.93
C VAL A 131 3.32 0.63 -6.88
N CYS A 132 2.46 0.93 -5.93
CA CYS A 132 2.05 2.28 -5.57
C CYS A 132 2.66 2.60 -4.20
N SER A 133 3.46 3.66 -4.09
CA SER A 133 4.02 4.15 -2.82
C SER A 133 3.40 5.49 -2.49
N MET A 134 2.76 5.59 -1.34
CA MET A 134 2.21 6.82 -0.78
C MET A 134 3.25 7.42 0.12
N ASP A 135 3.85 8.51 -0.33
CA ASP A 135 4.91 9.20 0.38
C ASP A 135 4.33 10.49 0.98
N ARG A 136 4.54 10.71 2.29
CA ARG A 136 4.30 12.00 2.95
C ARG A 136 5.66 12.69 3.05
N ASP A 137 5.76 13.88 2.47
CA ASP A 137 7.03 14.58 2.25
C ASP A 137 8.03 13.69 1.47
N THR A 138 9.00 13.08 2.15
CA THR A 138 10.01 12.18 1.58
C THR A 138 9.97 10.77 2.13
N GLU A 139 9.01 10.47 3.02
CA GLU A 139 8.93 9.18 3.70
C GLU A 139 7.71 8.38 3.24
N PRO A 140 7.87 7.09 2.86
CA PRO A 140 6.74 6.26 2.49
C PRO A 140 5.93 5.89 3.73
N VAL A 141 4.64 6.18 3.68
CA VAL A 141 3.65 5.85 4.72
C VAL A 141 3.03 4.49 4.44
N CYS A 142 2.77 4.18 3.16
CA CYS A 142 2.18 2.92 2.73
C CYS A 142 2.69 2.52 1.35
N GLN A 143 2.83 1.21 1.11
CA GLN A 143 3.04 0.65 -0.22
C GLN A 143 1.97 -0.39 -0.52
N VAL A 144 1.36 -0.26 -1.71
CA VAL A 144 0.39 -1.21 -2.24
C VAL A 144 0.97 -1.83 -3.50
N THR A 145 1.11 -3.15 -3.52
CA THR A 145 1.46 -3.91 -4.72
C THR A 145 0.22 -4.59 -5.26
N LEU A 146 -0.08 -4.34 -6.53
CA LEU A 146 -1.23 -4.91 -7.24
C LEU A 146 -0.69 -5.80 -8.36
N SER A 147 -1.15 -7.04 -8.38
CA SER A 147 -0.92 -7.98 -9.48
C SER A 147 -2.23 -8.18 -10.23
N PHE A 148 -2.18 -8.29 -11.56
CA PHE A 148 -3.38 -8.42 -12.39
C PHE A 148 -3.50 -9.78 -13.07
N HIS A 149 -4.74 -10.19 -13.35
CA HIS A 149 -4.99 -11.33 -14.21
C HIS A 149 -4.52 -11.05 -15.66
N PRO A 150 -4.09 -12.07 -16.42
CA PRO A 150 -3.86 -11.90 -17.85
C PRO A 150 -5.16 -11.53 -18.55
N SER A 151 -5.11 -10.53 -19.43
CA SER A 151 -6.21 -10.32 -20.39
C SER A 151 -6.32 -11.51 -21.35
N HIS A 152 -7.55 -11.99 -21.56
CA HIS A 152 -7.88 -13.01 -22.57
C HIS A 152 -7.85 -12.46 -24.00
#